data_AF-A0A661CFX7-F1
#
_entry.id   AF-A0A661CFX7-F1
#
_cell.length_a   1.000
_cell.length_b   1.000
_cell.length_c   1.000
_cell.angle_alpha   90.00
_cell.angle_beta   90.00
_cell.angle_gamma   90.00
#
_symmetry.space_group_name_H-M   'P 1'
#
loop_
_entity.id
_entity.type
_entity.pdbx_description
1 polymer ?
#
loop_
_entity_poly.entity_id
_entity_poly.type
_entity_poly.pdbx_seq_one_letter_code
_entity_poly.pdbx_strand_id
1 'polypeptide(L)'
;MKLLIVLAWRNLWRYPRRTAIILLAIAIGVWSMLSFSAFLRGMMDQYVNNAIQNLVGHIQIHAPGYLDDPVINNSMPAPNQKLVDFLNAENIKGLAVRVRVPAVVSSERESMGVTLVGIDPAQEQDVSFIANAVTEGRYLEGVDDKGIILGRKLVERLETRLGKRVVLMSQDHANEIAERGFRVVGIFDAKTENIETQFVFVGRQVAQKMLGMQDRISEVAILGQNREALDSLLPKLRAATPELDVQPLQTISPLVVVMVTVFEGFLLIWYFVVFIAMAFGLVNTLLMAVFERTREIGLFQALGMKPRWIVGQVLFESLFLLAIGLIVGNLMSWATLILTAGGLDFSRYAAGYEMAGLSSLIYPVLSTSDIVTANVLVIGLGLIASLYPAWRAARYVPVEAITRT
;
A
#
# COMPACT_ATOMS: atom_id res chain seq x y z
N MET A 1 6.54 -8.35 45.61
CA MET A 1 6.34 -8.45 44.14
C MET A 1 6.15 -9.88 43.68
N LYS A 2 7.07 -10.82 43.95
CA LYS A 2 6.92 -12.26 43.60
C LYS A 2 5.57 -12.87 44.03
N LEU A 3 5.11 -12.58 45.25
CA LEU A 3 3.83 -13.06 45.77
C LEU A 3 2.61 -12.61 44.93
N LEU A 4 2.59 -11.34 44.48
CA LEU A 4 1.49 -10.81 43.65
C LEU A 4 1.39 -11.53 42.31
N ILE A 5 2.53 -11.81 41.68
CA ILE A 5 2.63 -12.47 40.39
C ILE A 5 2.10 -13.90 40.49
N VAL A 6 2.51 -14.64 41.53
CA VAL A 6 2.05 -16.01 41.78
C VAL A 6 0.55 -16.05 42.07
N LEU A 7 0.04 -15.11 42.88
CA LEU A 7 -1.38 -15.01 43.19
C LEU A 7 -2.20 -14.69 41.94
N ALA A 8 -1.78 -13.70 41.15
CA ALA A 8 -2.42 -13.33 39.89
C ALA A 8 -2.49 -14.52 38.91
N TRP A 9 -1.40 -15.26 38.75
CA TRP A 9 -1.38 -16.44 37.89
C TRP A 9 -2.36 -17.52 38.35
N ARG A 10 -2.32 -17.90 39.64
CA ARG A 10 -3.24 -18.91 40.20
C ARG A 10 -4.70 -18.49 40.08
N ASN A 11 -4.95 -17.19 40.22
CA ASN A 11 -6.27 -16.60 40.16
C ASN A 11 -6.92 -16.71 38.78
N LEU A 12 -6.15 -16.63 37.69
CA LEU A 12 -6.67 -16.83 36.34
C LEU A 12 -7.17 -18.26 36.13
N TRP A 13 -6.45 -19.25 36.65
CA TRP A 13 -6.78 -20.66 36.45
C TRP A 13 -7.88 -21.17 37.40
N ARG A 14 -8.24 -20.40 38.42
CA ARG A 14 -9.33 -20.75 39.34
C ARG A 14 -10.70 -20.81 38.65
N TYR A 15 -10.90 -20.03 37.58
CA TYR A 15 -12.15 -20.00 36.79
C TYR A 15 -11.85 -20.14 35.29
N PRO A 16 -11.51 -21.36 34.82
CA PRO A 16 -10.93 -21.57 33.50
C PRO A 16 -11.89 -21.19 32.37
N ARG A 17 -13.21 -21.38 32.54
CA ARG A 17 -14.21 -21.02 31.52
C ARG A 17 -14.24 -19.52 31.25
N ARG A 18 -14.21 -18.70 32.31
CA ARG A 18 -14.25 -17.24 32.22
C ARG A 18 -12.94 -16.70 31.64
N THR A 19 -11.82 -17.22 32.10
CA THR A 19 -10.49 -16.90 31.56
C THR A 19 -10.41 -17.26 30.07
N ALA A 20 -10.92 -18.42 29.65
CA ALA A 20 -10.94 -18.82 28.25
C ALA A 20 -11.77 -17.87 27.37
N ILE A 21 -12.94 -17.40 27.83
CA ILE A 21 -13.77 -16.43 27.08
C ILE A 21 -13.01 -15.12 26.85
N ILE A 22 -12.33 -14.59 27.87
CA ILE A 22 -11.53 -13.36 27.73
C ILE A 22 -10.34 -13.59 26.79
N LEU A 23 -9.62 -14.69 26.98
CA LEU A 23 -8.47 -15.02 26.15
C LEU A 23 -8.88 -15.15 24.68
N LEU A 24 -10.03 -15.76 24.40
CA LEU A 24 -10.58 -15.87 23.06
C LEU A 24 -10.98 -14.51 22.49
N ALA A 25 -11.61 -13.63 23.28
CA ALA A 25 -11.93 -12.28 22.85
C ALA A 25 -10.68 -11.45 22.53
N ILE A 26 -9.65 -11.50 23.37
CA ILE A 26 -8.37 -10.83 23.14
C ILE A 26 -7.66 -11.42 21.92
N ALA A 27 -7.59 -12.75 21.82
CA ALA A 27 -6.92 -13.44 20.73
C ALA A 27 -7.58 -13.14 19.38
N ILE A 28 -8.92 -13.19 19.29
CA ILE A 28 -9.67 -12.84 18.09
C ILE A 28 -9.50 -11.36 17.76
N GLY A 29 -9.50 -10.47 18.76
CA GLY A 29 -9.25 -9.04 18.56
C GLY A 29 -7.88 -8.79 17.92
N VAL A 30 -6.82 -9.32 18.53
CA VAL A 30 -5.44 -9.19 18.02
C VAL A 30 -5.29 -9.86 16.65
N TRP A 31 -5.83 -11.06 16.48
CA TRP A 31 -5.84 -11.77 15.19
C TRP A 31 -6.52 -10.94 14.10
N SER A 32 -7.69 -10.37 14.40
CA SER A 32 -8.46 -9.55 13.46
C SER A 32 -7.73 -8.26 13.10
N MET A 33 -7.11 -7.59 14.08
CA MET A 33 -6.28 -6.40 13.84
C MET A 33 -5.12 -6.73 12.88
N LEU A 34 -4.34 -7.77 13.18
CA LEU A 34 -3.14 -8.11 12.40
C LEU A 34 -3.48 -8.71 11.03
N SER A 35 -4.50 -9.55 10.93
CA SER A 35 -4.90 -10.16 9.66
C SER A 35 -5.50 -9.11 8.72
N PHE A 36 -6.27 -8.17 9.25
CA PHE A 36 -6.81 -7.07 8.47
C PHE A 36 -5.72 -6.08 8.04
N SER A 37 -4.74 -5.80 8.90
CA SER A 37 -3.60 -4.95 8.52
C SER A 37 -2.73 -5.61 7.47
N ALA A 38 -2.46 -6.91 7.60
CA ALA A 38 -1.73 -7.65 6.58
C ALA A 38 -2.44 -7.63 5.22
N PHE A 39 -3.76 -7.80 5.23
CA PHE A 39 -4.58 -7.71 4.02
C PHE A 39 -4.50 -6.33 3.37
N LEU A 40 -4.74 -5.26 4.13
CA LEU A 40 -4.68 -3.88 3.61
C LEU A 40 -3.28 -3.50 3.12
N ARG A 41 -2.21 -3.92 3.82
CA ARG A 41 -0.83 -3.70 3.36
C ARG A 41 -0.54 -4.48 2.08
N GLY A 42 -0.98 -5.73 2.00
CA GLY A 42 -0.88 -6.52 0.78
C GLY A 42 -1.51 -5.83 -0.43
N MET A 43 -2.73 -5.31 -0.27
CA MET A 43 -3.39 -4.51 -1.30
C MET A 43 -2.59 -3.27 -1.68
N MET A 44 -1.99 -2.58 -0.71
CA MET A 44 -1.19 -1.38 -0.96
C MET A 44 0.13 -1.67 -1.65
N ASP A 45 0.86 -2.69 -1.22
CA ASP A 45 2.07 -3.11 -1.89
C ASP A 45 1.78 -3.49 -3.34
N GLN A 46 0.65 -4.14 -3.60
CA GLN A 46 0.25 -4.46 -4.97
C GLN A 46 -0.18 -3.24 -5.77
N TYR A 47 -0.96 -2.32 -5.17
CA TYR A 47 -1.34 -1.08 -5.82
C TYR A 47 -0.10 -0.27 -6.23
N VAL A 48 0.86 -0.13 -5.31
CA VAL A 48 2.15 0.53 -5.57
C VAL A 48 2.96 -0.25 -6.62
N ASN A 49 3.11 -1.57 -6.49
CA ASN A 49 3.86 -2.39 -7.43
C ASN A 49 3.28 -2.34 -8.85
N ASN A 50 1.95 -2.37 -8.98
CA ASN A 50 1.27 -2.19 -10.25
C ASN A 50 1.54 -0.77 -10.79
N ALA A 51 1.47 0.27 -9.97
CA ALA A 51 1.83 1.61 -10.40
C ALA A 51 3.29 1.70 -10.89
N ILE A 52 4.25 1.01 -10.25
CA ILE A 52 5.67 0.97 -10.69
C ILE A 52 5.79 0.29 -12.05
N GLN A 53 5.20 -0.91 -12.19
CA GLN A 53 5.32 -1.76 -13.37
C GLN A 53 4.61 -1.17 -14.59
N ASN A 54 3.56 -0.36 -14.38
CA ASN A 54 2.74 0.22 -15.43
C ASN A 54 3.25 1.62 -15.86
N LEU A 55 4.53 1.70 -16.24
CA LEU A 55 5.18 2.84 -16.94
C LEU A 55 5.80 3.94 -16.08
N VAL A 56 5.99 3.79 -14.77
CA VAL A 56 6.54 4.91 -13.99
C VAL A 56 8.01 4.70 -13.61
N GLY A 57 8.49 3.46 -13.58
CA GLY A 57 9.83 3.18 -13.06
C GLY A 57 9.93 3.53 -11.56
N HIS A 58 11.11 3.40 -10.98
CA HIS A 58 11.29 3.68 -9.55
C HIS A 58 11.58 5.16 -9.27
N ILE A 59 12.34 5.80 -10.14
CA ILE A 59 12.69 7.22 -10.09
C ILE A 59 12.34 7.83 -11.44
N GLN A 60 11.73 9.02 -11.42
CA GLN A 60 11.55 9.81 -12.62
C GLN A 60 12.26 11.15 -12.50
N ILE A 61 12.75 11.62 -13.64
CA ILE A 61 13.35 12.94 -13.80
C ILE A 61 12.47 13.71 -14.79
N HIS A 62 12.05 14.90 -14.38
CA HIS A 62 11.22 15.80 -15.17
C HIS A 62 11.76 17.23 -15.18
N ALA A 63 11.23 18.05 -16.08
CA ALA A 63 11.33 19.49 -15.94
C ALA A 63 10.52 19.97 -14.70
N PRO A 64 10.95 21.06 -14.04
CA PRO A 64 10.16 21.68 -12.97
C PRO A 64 8.73 21.98 -13.43
N GLY A 65 7.72 21.57 -12.66
CA GLY A 65 6.30 21.84 -12.93
C GLY A 65 5.61 20.84 -13.88
N TYR A 66 6.34 19.91 -14.50
CA TYR A 66 5.73 18.90 -15.39
C TYR A 66 4.75 17.96 -14.67
N LEU A 67 5.03 17.61 -13.40
CA LEU A 67 4.14 16.75 -12.62
C LEU A 67 2.81 17.42 -12.28
N ASP A 68 2.80 18.74 -12.13
CA ASP A 68 1.60 19.53 -11.86
C ASP A 68 0.80 19.77 -13.15
N ASP A 69 1.50 20.01 -14.26
CA ASP A 69 0.92 20.25 -15.58
C ASP A 69 1.73 19.51 -16.67
N PRO A 70 1.29 18.30 -17.10
CA PRO A 70 2.03 17.46 -18.04
C PRO A 70 1.85 17.91 -19.50
N VAL A 71 1.96 19.21 -19.74
CA VAL A 71 1.98 19.81 -21.07
C VAL A 71 3.38 19.74 -21.67
N ILE A 72 3.42 19.73 -23.00
CA ILE A 72 4.65 19.73 -23.79
C ILE A 72 5.63 20.86 -23.46
N ASN A 73 5.13 22.00 -22.97
CA ASN A 73 5.94 23.16 -22.59
C ASN A 73 6.83 22.86 -21.39
N ASN A 74 6.40 21.95 -20.51
CA ASN A 74 7.17 21.46 -19.37
C ASN A 74 8.05 20.26 -19.78
N SER A 75 8.69 20.35 -20.95
CA SER A 75 9.68 19.38 -21.40
C SER A 75 11.08 19.75 -20.91
N MET A 76 12.03 18.83 -21.01
CA MET A 76 13.45 19.04 -20.71
C MET A 76 14.34 18.61 -21.89
N PRO A 77 15.58 19.11 -22.01
CA PRO A 77 16.52 18.56 -22.97
C PRO A 77 16.81 17.07 -22.67
N ALA A 78 17.17 16.31 -23.71
CA ALA A 78 17.60 14.92 -23.55
C ALA A 78 18.76 14.82 -22.53
N PRO A 79 18.84 13.71 -21.76
CA PRO A 79 19.87 13.55 -20.75
C PRO A 79 21.26 13.63 -21.37
N ASN A 80 22.12 14.49 -20.80
CA ASN A 80 23.51 14.61 -21.22
C ASN A 80 24.26 13.29 -21.02
N GLN A 81 25.27 13.03 -21.85
CA GLN A 81 26.11 11.81 -21.76
C GLN A 81 26.65 11.57 -20.34
N LYS A 82 27.01 12.63 -19.60
CA LYS A 82 27.45 12.54 -18.21
C LYS A 82 26.41 11.91 -17.26
N LEU A 83 25.13 12.20 -17.47
CA LEU A 83 24.05 11.65 -16.65
C LEU A 83 23.82 10.18 -17.00
N VAL A 84 23.89 9.83 -18.29
CA VAL A 84 23.81 8.45 -18.76
C VAL A 84 24.98 7.62 -18.22
N ASP A 85 26.20 8.15 -18.29
CA ASP A 85 27.40 7.49 -17.77
C ASP A 85 27.35 7.32 -16.25
N PHE A 86 26.86 8.34 -15.52
CA PHE A 86 26.64 8.26 -14.06
C PHE A 86 25.63 7.16 -13.70
N LEU A 87 24.52 7.09 -14.42
CA LEU A 87 23.46 6.10 -14.19
C LEU A 87 23.93 4.67 -14.50
N ASN A 88 24.70 4.50 -15.57
CA ASN A 88 25.31 3.21 -15.90
C ASN A 88 26.32 2.75 -14.85
N ALA A 89 27.05 3.67 -14.21
CA ALA A 89 28.01 3.35 -13.16
C ALA A 89 27.35 2.86 -11.84
N GLU A 90 26.11 3.30 -11.55
CA GLU A 90 25.36 2.93 -10.35
C GLU A 90 24.55 1.63 -10.50
N ASN A 91 24.83 0.83 -11.54
CA ASN A 91 24.27 -0.53 -11.74
C ASN A 91 22.72 -0.58 -11.73
N ILE A 92 22.08 0.36 -12.43
CA ILE A 92 20.63 0.34 -12.63
C ILE A 92 20.19 -0.83 -13.51
N LYS A 93 18.93 -1.25 -13.39
CA LYS A 93 18.35 -2.32 -14.24
C LYS A 93 18.02 -1.80 -15.64
N GLY A 94 17.62 -0.54 -15.76
CA GLY A 94 17.33 0.07 -17.05
C GLY A 94 17.01 1.56 -16.96
N LEU A 95 17.18 2.24 -18.08
CA LEU A 95 16.85 3.65 -18.27
C LEU A 95 16.01 3.77 -19.54
N ALA A 96 14.87 4.46 -19.45
CA ALA A 96 14.01 4.75 -20.58
C ALA A 96 13.79 6.26 -20.70
N VAL A 97 13.98 6.79 -21.91
CA VAL A 97 13.72 8.18 -22.25
C VAL A 97 12.43 8.27 -23.05
N ARG A 98 11.49 9.12 -22.63
CA ARG A 98 10.16 9.15 -23.22
C ARG A 98 9.61 10.55 -23.47
N VAL A 99 8.70 10.61 -24.43
CA VAL A 99 7.80 11.74 -24.62
C VAL A 99 6.42 11.30 -24.16
N ARG A 100 5.86 11.95 -23.16
CA ARG A 100 4.56 11.63 -22.61
C ARG A 100 3.70 12.88 -22.61
N VAL A 101 2.58 12.84 -23.31
CA VAL A 101 1.62 13.95 -23.42
C VAL A 101 0.19 13.44 -23.51
N PRO A 102 -0.81 14.18 -22.98
CA PRO A 102 -2.21 13.90 -23.25
C PRO A 102 -2.52 14.00 -24.75
N ALA A 103 -3.34 13.08 -25.25
CA ALA A 103 -3.72 13.02 -26.65
C ALA A 103 -5.15 12.49 -26.82
N VAL A 104 -5.70 12.63 -28.02
CA VAL A 104 -6.94 12.00 -28.43
C VAL A 104 -6.63 11.11 -29.62
N VAL A 105 -7.05 9.85 -29.55
CA VAL A 105 -7.00 8.92 -30.69
C VAL A 105 -8.39 8.78 -31.27
N SER A 106 -8.49 8.90 -32.59
CA SER A 106 -9.74 8.88 -33.33
C SER A 106 -9.69 7.83 -34.43
N SER A 107 -10.75 7.03 -34.53
CA SER A 107 -11.01 6.14 -35.66
C SER A 107 -12.08 6.75 -36.56
N GLU A 108 -12.51 6.02 -37.60
CA GLU A 108 -13.64 6.44 -38.46
C GLU A 108 -14.98 6.53 -37.70
N ARG A 109 -15.07 5.95 -36.49
CA ARG A 109 -16.33 5.79 -35.75
C ARG A 109 -16.33 6.46 -34.38
N GLU A 110 -15.23 6.35 -33.65
CA GLU A 110 -15.16 6.74 -32.24
C GLU A 110 -13.87 7.50 -31.93
N SER A 111 -13.89 8.30 -30.85
CA SER A 111 -12.74 9.06 -30.38
C SER A 111 -12.56 8.92 -28.88
N MET A 112 -11.34 8.66 -28.44
CA MET A 112 -11.01 8.40 -27.04
C MET A 112 -9.82 9.25 -26.58
N GLY A 113 -9.92 9.79 -25.36
CA GLY A 113 -8.79 10.43 -24.70
C GLY A 113 -7.78 9.38 -24.24
N VAL A 114 -6.51 9.60 -24.56
CA VAL A 114 -5.39 8.69 -24.27
C VAL A 114 -4.15 9.49 -23.87
N THR A 115 -3.13 8.79 -23.39
CA THR A 115 -1.79 9.34 -23.17
C THR A 115 -0.89 8.79 -24.26
N LEU A 116 -0.35 9.68 -25.09
CA LEU A 116 0.67 9.34 -26.07
C LEU A 116 1.99 9.11 -25.35
N VAL A 117 2.60 7.95 -25.57
CA VAL A 117 3.93 7.61 -25.07
C VAL A 117 4.86 7.33 -26.24
N GLY A 118 5.74 8.28 -26.54
CA GLY A 118 6.85 8.13 -27.48
C GLY A 118 8.02 7.42 -26.81
N ILE A 119 8.32 6.20 -27.25
CA ILE A 119 9.32 5.31 -26.64
C ILE A 119 10.51 5.02 -27.56
N ASP A 120 11.63 4.64 -26.96
CA ASP A 120 12.74 3.98 -27.64
C ASP A 120 12.62 2.46 -27.41
N PRO A 121 12.22 1.67 -28.43
CA PRO A 121 11.91 0.25 -28.24
C PRO A 121 13.02 -0.58 -27.60
N ALA A 122 14.29 -0.25 -27.88
CA ALA A 122 15.43 -0.98 -27.35
C ALA A 122 15.66 -0.71 -25.85
N GLN A 123 15.50 0.54 -25.42
CA GLN A 123 15.64 0.94 -24.01
C GLN A 123 14.41 0.56 -23.18
N GLU A 124 13.23 0.59 -23.80
CA GLU A 124 11.96 0.35 -23.15
C GLU A 124 11.78 -1.12 -22.74
N GLN A 125 12.43 -2.05 -23.45
CA GLN A 125 12.34 -3.50 -23.21
C GLN A 125 12.78 -3.91 -21.80
N ASP A 126 13.76 -3.22 -21.22
CA ASP A 126 14.29 -3.54 -19.89
C ASP A 126 13.55 -2.82 -18.74
N VAL A 127 12.75 -1.82 -19.09
CA VAL A 127 12.10 -0.91 -18.12
C VAL A 127 10.59 -1.16 -18.01
N SER A 128 9.93 -1.56 -19.09
CA SER A 128 8.47 -1.57 -19.20
C SER A 128 7.92 -2.91 -19.69
N PHE A 129 6.66 -3.18 -19.35
CA PHE A 129 5.95 -4.39 -19.73
C PHE A 129 5.66 -4.47 -21.24
N ILE A 130 5.63 -3.32 -21.94
CA ILE A 130 5.08 -3.21 -23.30
C ILE A 130 5.78 -4.11 -24.31
N ALA A 131 7.10 -4.33 -24.20
CA ALA A 131 7.86 -5.15 -25.13
C ALA A 131 7.41 -6.63 -25.15
N ASN A 132 6.94 -7.15 -24.01
CA ASN A 132 6.46 -8.53 -23.88
C ASN A 132 4.93 -8.64 -23.94
N ALA A 133 4.22 -7.51 -24.00
CA ALA A 133 2.77 -7.46 -23.92
C ALA A 133 2.07 -7.39 -25.29
N VAL A 134 2.83 -7.19 -26.39
CA VAL A 134 2.25 -7.20 -27.74
C VAL A 134 1.84 -8.62 -28.11
N THR A 135 0.53 -8.87 -28.18
CA THR A 135 -0.03 -10.19 -28.50
C THR A 135 -0.33 -10.36 -29.98
N GLU A 136 -0.61 -9.27 -30.69
CA GLU A 136 -0.94 -9.28 -32.12
C GLU A 136 -0.13 -8.25 -32.90
N GLY A 137 0.29 -8.60 -34.11
CA GLY A 137 1.10 -7.74 -34.96
C GLY A 137 2.57 -7.78 -34.58
N ARG A 138 3.22 -6.61 -34.60
CA ARG A 138 4.65 -6.46 -34.27
C ARG A 138 4.87 -5.34 -33.25
N TYR A 139 5.95 -5.47 -32.49
CA TYR A 139 6.47 -4.38 -31.67
C TYR A 139 7.07 -3.27 -32.57
N LEU A 140 7.37 -2.12 -31.99
CA LEU A 140 8.05 -1.02 -32.69
C LEU A 140 9.50 -1.41 -32.96
N GLU A 141 9.98 -1.14 -34.18
CA GLU A 141 11.33 -1.56 -34.62
C GLU A 141 12.41 -0.53 -34.29
N GLY A 142 12.02 0.73 -34.07
CA GLY A 142 12.94 1.82 -33.76
C GLY A 142 12.23 3.10 -33.34
N VAL A 143 13.03 4.10 -32.97
CA VAL A 143 12.53 5.42 -32.51
C VAL A 143 11.81 6.21 -33.60
N ASP A 144 12.04 5.92 -34.87
CA ASP A 144 11.47 6.58 -36.05
C ASP A 144 10.34 5.75 -36.73
N ASP A 145 9.96 4.63 -36.13
CA ASP A 145 8.88 3.78 -36.61
C ASP A 145 7.55 4.55 -36.62
N LYS A 146 6.89 4.54 -37.77
CA LYS A 146 5.65 5.28 -38.04
C LYS A 146 4.39 4.50 -37.63
N GLY A 147 4.55 3.33 -37.04
CA GLY A 147 3.48 2.54 -36.47
C GLY A 147 2.96 3.10 -35.13
N ILE A 148 1.76 2.67 -34.75
CA ILE A 148 1.21 2.85 -33.41
C ILE A 148 0.84 1.48 -32.82
N ILE A 149 1.10 1.31 -31.53
CA ILE A 149 0.63 0.17 -30.75
C ILE A 149 -0.53 0.64 -29.87
N LEU A 150 -1.65 -0.07 -29.92
CA LEU A 150 -2.87 0.21 -29.16
C LEU A 150 -3.16 -0.92 -28.17
N GLY A 151 -3.84 -0.62 -27.06
CA GLY A 151 -4.32 -1.67 -26.15
C GLY A 151 -5.53 -2.41 -26.73
N ARG A 152 -5.70 -3.67 -26.37
CA ARG A 152 -6.81 -4.53 -26.86
C ARG A 152 -8.18 -3.91 -26.63
N LYS A 153 -8.48 -3.45 -25.40
CA LYS A 153 -9.75 -2.79 -25.06
C LYS A 153 -9.95 -1.45 -25.79
N LEU A 154 -8.86 -0.72 -26.07
CA LEU A 154 -8.95 0.50 -26.87
C LEU A 154 -9.29 0.21 -28.33
N VAL A 155 -8.75 -0.87 -28.90
CA VAL A 155 -9.09 -1.31 -30.26
C VAL A 155 -10.56 -1.70 -30.37
N GLU A 156 -11.09 -2.41 -29.37
CA GLU A 156 -12.51 -2.76 -29.28
C GLU A 156 -13.39 -1.51 -29.22
N ARG A 157 -13.08 -0.55 -28.33
CA ARG A 157 -13.86 0.69 -28.16
C ARG A 157 -13.79 1.62 -29.37
N LEU A 158 -12.64 1.71 -30.03
CA LEU A 158 -12.47 2.49 -31.25
C LEU A 158 -13.05 1.80 -32.48
N GLU A 159 -13.54 0.56 -32.34
CA GLU A 159 -14.01 -0.29 -33.45
C GLU A 159 -13.01 -0.39 -34.61
N THR A 160 -11.71 -0.47 -34.27
CA THR A 160 -10.62 -0.54 -35.23
C THR A 160 -9.97 -1.94 -35.24
N ARG A 161 -8.91 -2.13 -36.03
CA ARG A 161 -8.16 -3.39 -36.09
C ARG A 161 -6.73 -3.19 -36.56
N LEU A 162 -5.91 -4.22 -36.38
CA LEU A 162 -4.54 -4.25 -36.88
C LEU A 162 -4.49 -3.84 -38.37
N GLY A 163 -3.54 -2.98 -38.70
CA GLY A 163 -3.30 -2.49 -40.05
C GLY A 163 -4.21 -1.34 -40.51
N LYS A 164 -5.23 -0.96 -39.75
CA LYS A 164 -6.06 0.24 -40.04
C LYS A 164 -5.35 1.53 -39.64
N ARG A 165 -5.88 2.65 -40.14
CA ARG A 165 -5.40 3.99 -39.80
C ARG A 165 -6.24 4.57 -38.66
N VAL A 166 -5.56 5.22 -37.73
CA VAL A 166 -6.14 6.04 -36.67
C VAL A 166 -5.47 7.41 -36.70
N VAL A 167 -6.19 8.45 -36.32
CA VAL A 167 -5.62 9.80 -36.22
C VAL A 167 -5.35 10.07 -34.75
N LEU A 168 -4.13 10.50 -34.45
CA LEU A 168 -3.75 10.95 -33.12
C LEU A 168 -3.63 12.46 -33.13
N MET A 169 -4.21 13.11 -32.11
CA MET A 169 -4.24 14.56 -31.93
C MET A 169 -3.70 14.90 -30.56
N SER A 170 -2.85 15.91 -30.45
CA SER A 170 -2.34 16.44 -29.19
C SER A 170 -1.98 17.91 -29.38
N GLN A 171 -1.58 18.60 -28.31
CA GLN A 171 -1.14 19.99 -28.38
C GLN A 171 0.38 20.05 -28.60
N ASP A 172 0.82 20.89 -29.53
CA ASP A 172 2.24 21.16 -29.76
C ASP A 172 2.77 22.28 -28.84
N HIS A 173 4.06 22.62 -28.99
CA HIS A 173 4.71 23.66 -28.19
C HIS A 173 4.09 25.07 -28.36
N ALA A 174 3.37 25.32 -29.46
CA ALA A 174 2.66 26.57 -29.71
C ALA A 174 1.21 26.55 -29.18
N ASN A 175 0.81 25.48 -28.47
CA ASN A 175 -0.57 25.17 -28.10
C ASN A 175 -1.51 25.02 -29.30
N GLU A 176 -0.98 24.72 -30.49
CA GLU A 176 -1.76 24.38 -31.67
C GLU A 176 -2.06 22.87 -31.68
N ILE A 177 -3.12 22.49 -32.38
CA ILE A 177 -3.49 21.07 -32.50
C ILE A 177 -2.54 20.43 -33.52
N ALA A 178 -1.64 19.60 -33.04
CA ALA A 178 -0.84 18.70 -33.86
C ALA A 178 -1.63 17.40 -34.09
N GLU A 179 -1.84 17.05 -35.35
CA GLU A 179 -2.49 15.80 -35.74
C GLU A 179 -1.61 14.96 -36.67
N ARG A 180 -1.72 13.64 -36.53
CA ARG A 180 -1.03 12.71 -37.42
C ARG A 180 -1.79 11.39 -37.55
N GLY A 181 -1.90 10.92 -38.79
CA GLY A 181 -2.39 9.57 -39.07
C GLY A 181 -1.31 8.51 -38.79
N PHE A 182 -1.64 7.51 -37.99
CA PHE A 182 -0.82 6.35 -37.70
C PHE A 182 -1.48 5.07 -38.22
N ARG A 183 -0.65 4.07 -38.55
CA ARG A 183 -1.13 2.73 -38.88
C ARG A 183 -0.94 1.83 -37.66
N VAL A 184 -1.98 1.12 -37.26
CA VAL A 184 -1.92 0.18 -36.12
C VAL A 184 -1.03 -1.00 -36.52
N VAL A 185 0.14 -1.12 -35.90
CA VAL A 185 1.14 -2.17 -36.20
C VAL A 185 1.18 -3.26 -35.14
N GLY A 186 0.71 -2.97 -33.93
CA GLY A 186 0.66 -3.91 -32.82
C GLY A 186 -0.53 -3.66 -31.91
N ILE A 187 -0.98 -4.71 -31.25
CA ILE A 187 -1.99 -4.65 -30.19
C ILE A 187 -1.39 -5.30 -28.94
N PHE A 188 -1.40 -4.57 -27.82
CA PHE A 188 -0.93 -5.08 -26.54
C PHE A 188 -2.08 -5.48 -25.62
N ASP A 189 -1.82 -6.50 -24.81
CA ASP A 189 -2.70 -6.99 -23.76
C ASP A 189 -2.05 -6.70 -22.40
N ALA A 190 -2.74 -5.93 -21.56
CA ALA A 190 -2.26 -5.56 -20.24
C ALA A 190 -3.13 -6.19 -19.16
N LYS A 191 -2.53 -6.47 -18.00
CA LYS A 191 -3.23 -7.04 -16.84
C LYS A 191 -4.42 -6.22 -16.33
N THR A 192 -4.53 -4.95 -16.73
CA THR A 192 -5.61 -4.05 -16.30
C THR A 192 -6.14 -3.28 -17.49
N GLU A 193 -7.45 -3.34 -17.72
CA GLU A 193 -8.14 -2.66 -18.83
C GLU A 193 -7.87 -1.14 -18.86
N ASN A 194 -7.70 -0.50 -17.71
CA ASN A 194 -7.39 0.93 -17.66
C ASN A 194 -6.09 1.26 -18.43
N ILE A 195 -5.07 0.40 -18.37
CA ILE A 195 -3.80 0.62 -19.08
C ILE A 195 -4.01 0.54 -20.59
N GLU A 196 -4.78 -0.46 -21.03
CA GLU A 196 -5.06 -0.68 -22.44
C GLU A 196 -5.84 0.48 -23.07
N THR A 197 -6.74 1.07 -22.29
CA THR A 197 -7.57 2.19 -22.73
C THR A 197 -6.91 3.55 -22.57
N GLN A 198 -5.96 3.68 -21.65
CA GLN A 198 -5.31 4.95 -21.35
C GLN A 198 -4.05 5.20 -22.17
N PHE A 199 -3.26 4.18 -22.55
CA PHE A 199 -1.95 4.39 -23.17
C PHE A 199 -1.88 3.95 -24.63
N VAL A 200 -1.16 4.73 -25.43
CA VAL A 200 -0.79 4.39 -26.81
C VAL A 200 0.69 4.64 -27.03
N PHE A 201 1.33 3.75 -27.79
CA PHE A 201 2.79 3.78 -27.97
C PHE A 201 3.18 4.06 -29.41
N VAL A 202 4.13 4.98 -29.58
CA VAL A 202 4.73 5.33 -30.89
C VAL A 202 6.24 5.47 -30.74
N GLY A 203 6.97 5.52 -31.86
CA GLY A 203 8.39 5.84 -31.85
C GLY A 203 8.65 7.25 -31.29
N ARG A 204 9.61 7.39 -30.38
CA ARG A 204 9.94 8.67 -29.71
C ARG A 204 10.21 9.81 -30.70
N GLN A 205 11.00 9.58 -31.75
CA GLN A 205 11.28 10.63 -32.75
C GLN A 205 10.03 11.00 -33.56
N VAL A 206 9.10 10.07 -33.76
CA VAL A 206 7.84 10.36 -34.46
C VAL A 206 6.94 11.24 -33.60
N ALA A 207 6.85 10.96 -32.29
CA ALA A 207 6.17 11.83 -31.34
C ALA A 207 6.82 13.23 -31.30
N GLN A 208 8.15 13.30 -31.17
CA GLN A 208 8.87 14.58 -31.15
C GLN A 208 8.63 15.41 -32.42
N LYS A 209 8.66 14.79 -33.60
CA LYS A 209 8.38 15.47 -34.88
C LYS A 209 6.93 15.91 -35.01
N MET A 210 5.98 15.09 -34.55
CA MET A 210 4.56 15.44 -34.57
C MET A 210 4.29 16.67 -33.71
N LEU A 211 4.92 16.75 -32.53
CA LEU A 211 4.65 17.76 -31.54
C LEU A 211 5.60 18.98 -31.60
N GLY A 212 6.53 19.01 -32.57
CA GLY A 212 7.51 20.09 -32.69
C GLY A 212 8.55 20.17 -31.56
N MET A 213 8.79 19.06 -30.83
CA MET A 213 9.68 19.03 -29.65
C MET A 213 11.17 19.00 -29.96
N GLN A 214 11.57 18.87 -31.23
CA GLN A 214 12.97 18.67 -31.62
C GLN A 214 13.60 17.49 -30.83
N ASP A 215 14.67 17.74 -30.07
CA ASP A 215 15.34 16.75 -29.22
C ASP A 215 14.90 16.79 -27.74
N ARG A 216 13.85 17.57 -27.41
CA ARG A 216 13.31 17.63 -26.05
C ARG A 216 12.48 16.40 -25.71
N ILE A 217 12.40 16.10 -24.43
CA ILE A 217 11.74 14.93 -23.86
C ILE A 217 10.86 15.34 -22.68
N SER A 218 9.91 14.50 -22.29
CA SER A 218 9.04 14.78 -21.16
C SER A 218 9.57 14.16 -19.88
N GLU A 219 10.01 12.90 -19.94
CA GLU A 219 10.40 12.13 -18.76
C GLU A 219 11.61 11.23 -19.04
N VAL A 220 12.42 11.01 -18.00
CA VAL A 220 13.38 9.91 -17.94
C VAL A 220 12.96 9.00 -16.78
N ALA A 221 12.65 7.75 -17.10
CA ALA A 221 12.28 6.73 -16.13
C ALA A 221 13.48 5.83 -15.84
N ILE A 222 13.79 5.62 -14.56
CA ILE A 222 14.89 4.79 -14.10
C ILE A 222 14.34 3.62 -13.31
N LEU A 223 14.78 2.42 -13.67
CA LEU A 223 14.47 1.19 -12.96
C LEU A 223 15.70 0.75 -12.15
N GLY A 224 15.62 0.85 -10.82
CA GLY A 224 16.66 0.30 -9.94
C GLY A 224 16.55 -1.22 -9.78
N GLN A 225 17.65 -1.84 -9.35
CA GLN A 225 17.66 -3.27 -9.01
C GLN A 225 16.93 -3.55 -7.69
N ASN A 226 17.21 -2.74 -6.66
CA ASN A 226 16.67 -2.89 -5.31
C ASN A 226 16.23 -1.53 -4.73
N ARG A 227 15.24 -1.55 -3.84
CA ARG A 227 14.73 -0.36 -3.15
C ARG A 227 15.80 0.39 -2.36
N GLU A 228 16.67 -0.33 -1.65
CA GLU A 228 17.76 0.27 -0.86
C GLU A 228 18.79 1.00 -1.73
N ALA A 229 19.08 0.48 -2.92
CA ALA A 229 19.98 1.13 -3.86
C ALA A 229 19.38 2.45 -4.36
N LEU A 230 18.07 2.49 -4.59
CA LEU A 230 17.33 3.68 -5.04
C LEU A 230 17.31 4.78 -3.97
N ASP A 231 17.15 4.43 -2.69
CA ASP A 231 17.16 5.40 -1.60
C ASP A 231 18.53 6.10 -1.46
N SER A 232 19.62 5.40 -1.77
CA SER A 232 20.97 5.96 -1.81
C SER A 232 21.28 6.76 -3.09
N LEU A 233 20.61 6.42 -4.20
CA LEU A 233 20.81 7.04 -5.51
C LEU A 233 20.08 8.37 -5.64
N LEU A 234 18.88 8.48 -5.05
CA LEU A 234 18.04 9.67 -5.11
C LEU A 234 18.77 10.97 -4.67
N PRO A 235 19.46 11.03 -3.51
CA PRO A 235 20.17 12.25 -3.11
C PRO A 235 21.35 12.56 -4.04
N LYS A 236 22.05 11.55 -4.56
CA LYS A 236 23.15 11.75 -5.52
C LYS A 236 22.63 12.31 -6.84
N LEU A 237 21.50 11.80 -7.33
CA LEU A 237 20.85 12.31 -8.55
C LEU A 237 20.38 13.75 -8.38
N ARG A 238 19.74 14.08 -7.25
CA ARG A 238 19.33 15.46 -6.95
C ARG A 238 20.53 16.42 -6.90
N ALA A 239 21.67 15.98 -6.38
CA ALA A 239 22.89 16.77 -6.38
C ALA A 239 23.52 16.92 -7.78
N ALA A 240 23.41 15.89 -8.63
CA ALA A 240 23.94 15.91 -10.00
C ALA A 240 23.06 16.70 -10.98
N THR A 241 21.76 16.84 -10.70
CA THR A 241 20.79 17.56 -11.54
C THR A 241 19.92 18.51 -10.71
N PRO A 242 20.49 19.59 -10.13
CA PRO A 242 19.74 20.49 -9.26
C PRO A 242 18.67 21.29 -9.99
N GLU A 243 18.80 21.45 -11.30
CA GLU A 243 17.83 22.15 -12.17
C GLU A 243 16.62 21.29 -12.57
N LEU A 244 16.64 19.97 -12.31
CA LEU A 244 15.59 19.02 -12.70
C LEU A 244 14.83 18.51 -11.50
N ASP A 245 13.55 18.20 -11.69
CA ASP A 245 12.72 17.61 -10.66
C ASP A 245 12.91 16.09 -10.63
N VAL A 246 13.65 15.61 -9.63
CA VAL A 246 13.94 14.18 -9.41
C VAL A 246 13.05 13.67 -8.27
N GLN A 247 12.05 12.88 -8.64
CA GLN A 247 11.07 12.35 -7.70
C GLN A 247 11.08 10.82 -7.68
N PRO A 248 10.98 10.19 -6.49
CA PRO A 248 10.66 8.78 -6.40
C PRO A 248 9.18 8.58 -6.75
N LEU A 249 8.82 7.38 -7.22
CA LEU A 249 7.43 7.06 -7.55
C LEU A 249 6.42 7.39 -6.44
N GLN A 250 6.84 7.17 -5.20
CA GLN A 250 6.02 7.41 -4.02
C GLN A 250 5.59 8.87 -3.88
N THR A 251 6.27 9.82 -4.54
CA THR A 251 5.91 11.25 -4.56
C THR A 251 5.21 11.67 -5.85
N ILE A 252 5.35 10.90 -6.93
CA ILE A 252 4.88 11.26 -8.29
C ILE A 252 3.38 11.08 -8.45
N SER A 253 2.76 10.17 -7.68
CA SER A 253 1.30 10.05 -7.66
C SER A 253 0.78 10.57 -6.32
N PRO A 254 0.28 11.83 -6.28
CA PRO A 254 -0.44 12.35 -5.12
C PRO A 254 -1.55 11.41 -4.66
N LEU A 255 -2.18 10.70 -5.61
CA LEU A 255 -3.20 9.70 -5.33
C LEU A 255 -2.63 8.51 -4.52
N VAL A 256 -1.43 8.02 -4.83
CA VAL A 256 -0.77 6.96 -4.04
C VAL A 256 -0.48 7.45 -2.62
N VAL A 257 0.07 8.65 -2.45
CA VAL A 257 0.35 9.22 -1.11
C VAL A 257 -0.93 9.38 -0.29
N VAL A 258 -1.96 9.94 -0.90
CA VAL A 258 -3.27 10.13 -0.25
C VAL A 258 -3.86 8.78 0.12
N MET A 259 -3.84 7.79 -0.78
CA MET A 259 -4.34 6.45 -0.50
C MET A 259 -3.58 5.80 0.66
N VAL A 260 -2.24 5.82 0.65
CA VAL A 260 -1.43 5.28 1.75
C VAL A 260 -1.80 5.94 3.08
N THR A 261 -1.90 7.27 3.10
CA THR A 261 -2.27 8.03 4.31
C THR A 261 -3.68 7.68 4.80
N VAL A 262 -4.64 7.54 3.88
CA VAL A 262 -6.02 7.14 4.21
C VAL A 262 -6.07 5.72 4.76
N PHE A 263 -5.34 4.77 4.17
CA PHE A 263 -5.27 3.39 4.67
C PHE A 263 -4.62 3.30 6.05
N GLU A 264 -3.54 4.03 6.29
CA GLU A 264 -2.92 4.10 7.62
C GLU A 264 -3.85 4.70 8.67
N GLY A 265 -4.54 5.79 8.34
CA GLY A 265 -5.55 6.39 9.22
C GLY A 265 -6.71 5.42 9.51
N PHE A 266 -7.17 4.71 8.49
CA PHE A 266 -8.23 3.71 8.62
C PHE A 266 -7.80 2.53 9.50
N LEU A 267 -6.57 2.03 9.36
CA LEU A 267 -6.02 0.99 10.23
C LEU A 267 -5.98 1.42 11.70
N LEU A 268 -5.59 2.65 11.97
CA LEU A 268 -5.57 3.18 13.34
C LEU A 268 -6.97 3.23 13.95
N ILE A 269 -7.98 3.67 13.18
CA ILE A 269 -9.38 3.65 13.61
C ILE A 269 -9.85 2.21 13.83
N TRP A 270 -9.51 1.28 12.93
CA TRP A 270 -9.84 -0.13 13.06
C TRP A 270 -9.28 -0.74 14.35
N TYR A 271 -8.00 -0.49 14.64
CA TYR A 271 -7.37 -0.94 15.88
C TYR A 271 -8.09 -0.39 17.11
N PHE A 272 -8.49 0.88 17.08
CA PHE A 272 -9.21 1.50 18.19
C PHE A 272 -10.61 0.87 18.40
N VAL A 273 -11.37 0.65 17.32
CA VAL A 273 -12.71 0.04 17.38
C VAL A 273 -12.65 -1.39 17.88
N VAL A 274 -11.74 -2.21 17.33
CA VAL A 274 -11.56 -3.60 17.75
C VAL A 274 -11.07 -3.65 19.20
N PHE A 275 -10.16 -2.75 19.60
CA PHE A 275 -9.71 -2.64 20.98
C PHE A 275 -10.88 -2.34 21.93
N ILE A 276 -11.74 -1.37 21.61
CA ILE A 276 -12.90 -1.04 22.44
C ILE A 276 -13.80 -2.27 22.62
N ALA A 277 -14.08 -3.00 21.53
CA ALA A 277 -14.93 -4.18 21.59
C ALA A 277 -14.37 -5.25 22.55
N MET A 278 -13.07 -5.56 22.48
CA MET A 278 -12.44 -6.51 23.40
C MET A 278 -12.26 -5.94 24.82
N ALA A 279 -12.02 -4.63 24.97
CA ALA A 279 -11.84 -3.96 26.25
C ALA A 279 -13.11 -3.98 27.09
N PHE A 280 -14.30 -3.87 26.48
CA PHE A 280 -15.57 -4.08 27.19
C PHE A 280 -15.64 -5.47 27.81
N GLY A 281 -15.27 -6.50 27.04
CA GLY A 281 -15.18 -7.87 27.54
C GLY A 281 -14.20 -8.00 28.70
N LEU A 282 -13.00 -7.42 28.57
CA LEU A 282 -11.97 -7.41 29.62
C LEU A 282 -12.47 -6.72 30.89
N VAL A 283 -12.99 -5.50 30.79
CA VAL A 283 -13.46 -4.70 31.94
C VAL A 283 -14.62 -5.36 32.65
N ASN A 284 -15.66 -5.78 31.92
CA ASN A 284 -16.82 -6.43 32.50
C ASN A 284 -16.41 -7.69 33.26
N THR A 285 -15.50 -8.46 32.65
CA THR A 285 -15.04 -9.69 33.24
C THR A 285 -14.17 -9.42 34.46
N LEU A 286 -13.23 -8.48 34.43
CA LEU A 286 -12.40 -8.12 35.59
C LEU A 286 -13.25 -7.60 36.76
N LEU A 287 -14.26 -6.77 36.49
CA LEU A 287 -15.22 -6.34 37.50
C LEU A 287 -15.89 -7.54 38.15
N MET A 288 -16.36 -8.50 37.35
CA MET A 288 -16.98 -9.73 37.87
C MET A 288 -15.99 -10.55 38.73
N ALA A 289 -14.71 -10.67 38.35
CA ALA A 289 -13.67 -11.31 39.19
C ALA A 289 -13.55 -10.67 40.56
N VAL A 290 -13.53 -9.34 40.55
CA VAL A 290 -13.39 -8.55 41.77
C VAL A 290 -14.63 -8.74 42.63
N PHE A 291 -15.82 -8.69 42.04
CA PHE A 291 -17.08 -8.91 42.76
C PHE A 291 -17.16 -10.29 43.40
N GLU A 292 -16.82 -11.35 42.67
CA GLU A 292 -16.80 -12.73 43.17
C GLU A 292 -15.83 -12.91 44.36
N ARG A 293 -14.76 -12.09 44.44
CA ARG A 293 -13.73 -12.17 45.47
C ARG A 293 -13.78 -11.05 46.50
N THR A 294 -14.88 -10.31 46.58
CA THR A 294 -15.00 -9.14 47.48
C THR A 294 -14.70 -9.51 48.94
N ARG A 295 -15.18 -10.67 49.42
CA ARG A 295 -14.89 -11.19 50.78
C ARG A 295 -13.41 -11.48 50.99
N GLU A 296 -12.73 -12.09 50.01
CA GLU A 296 -11.30 -12.40 50.09
C GLU A 296 -10.47 -11.10 50.12
N ILE A 297 -10.83 -10.13 49.29
CA ILE A 297 -10.20 -8.79 49.25
C ILE A 297 -10.40 -8.07 50.59
N GLY A 298 -11.61 -8.11 51.16
CA GLY A 298 -11.93 -7.52 52.46
C GLY A 298 -11.13 -8.15 53.62
N LEU A 299 -10.93 -9.48 53.59
CA LEU A 299 -10.08 -10.18 54.56
C LEU A 299 -8.62 -9.74 54.44
N PHE A 300 -8.07 -9.65 53.22
CA PHE A 300 -6.70 -9.17 53.02
C PHE A 300 -6.51 -7.74 53.52
N GLN A 301 -7.49 -6.86 53.29
CA GLN A 301 -7.46 -5.50 53.82
C GLN A 301 -7.52 -5.47 55.36
N ALA A 302 -8.36 -6.31 55.97
CA ALA A 302 -8.44 -6.44 57.43
C ALA A 302 -7.13 -6.97 58.05
N LEU A 303 -6.41 -7.82 57.32
CA LEU A 303 -5.07 -8.31 57.69
C LEU A 303 -3.94 -7.29 57.39
N GLY A 304 -4.26 -6.08 56.91
CA GLY A 304 -3.30 -4.99 56.70
C GLY A 304 -2.75 -4.85 55.28
N MET A 305 -3.31 -5.54 54.28
CA MET A 305 -2.90 -5.35 52.88
C MET A 305 -3.26 -3.95 52.38
N LYS A 306 -2.25 -3.15 51.98
CA LYS A 306 -2.48 -1.80 51.46
C LYS A 306 -3.25 -1.83 50.12
N PRO A 307 -4.17 -0.88 49.84
CA PRO A 307 -4.95 -0.82 48.60
C PRO A 307 -4.15 -0.93 47.30
N ARG A 308 -2.95 -0.34 47.26
CA ARG A 308 -2.02 -0.44 46.11
C ARG A 308 -1.61 -1.86 45.72
N TRP A 309 -1.57 -2.79 46.69
CA TRP A 309 -1.23 -4.19 46.42
C TRP A 309 -2.39 -4.94 45.76
N ILE A 310 -3.62 -4.58 46.09
CA ILE A 310 -4.84 -5.11 45.46
C ILE A 310 -4.92 -4.61 44.01
N VAL A 311 -4.68 -3.31 43.79
CA VAL A 311 -4.58 -2.75 42.43
C VAL A 311 -3.50 -3.48 41.64
N GLY A 312 -2.30 -3.62 42.20
CA GLY A 312 -1.19 -4.32 41.56
C GLY A 312 -1.55 -5.77 41.20
N GLN A 313 -2.25 -6.49 42.07
CA GLN A 313 -2.69 -7.85 41.78
C GLN A 313 -3.62 -7.92 40.56
N VAL A 314 -4.65 -7.05 40.49
CA VAL A 314 -5.60 -7.02 39.37
C VAL A 314 -4.91 -6.58 38.07
N LEU A 315 -3.96 -5.65 38.15
CA LEU A 315 -3.15 -5.25 36.99
C LEU A 315 -2.26 -6.40 36.49
N PHE A 316 -1.66 -7.20 37.37
CA PHE A 316 -0.90 -8.39 36.96
C PHE A 316 -1.81 -9.48 36.37
N GLU A 317 -3.02 -9.69 36.90
CA GLU A 317 -4.01 -10.59 36.30
C GLU A 317 -4.36 -10.15 34.86
N SER A 318 -4.58 -8.85 34.69
CA SER A 318 -4.87 -8.24 33.39
C SER A 318 -3.69 -8.36 32.43
N LEU A 319 -2.47 -8.12 32.91
CA LEU A 319 -1.24 -8.25 32.12
C LEU A 319 -1.05 -9.69 31.61
N PHE A 320 -1.31 -10.70 32.43
CA PHE A 320 -1.22 -12.09 32.02
C PHE A 320 -2.29 -12.46 30.98
N LEU A 321 -3.53 -12.02 31.16
CA LEU A 321 -4.60 -12.21 30.17
C LEU A 321 -4.24 -11.58 28.82
N LEU A 322 -3.76 -10.33 28.85
CA LEU A 322 -3.31 -9.62 27.67
C LEU A 322 -2.12 -10.36 27.03
N ALA A 323 -1.08 -10.70 27.78
CA ALA A 323 0.11 -11.37 27.25
C ALA A 323 -0.22 -12.72 26.58
N ILE A 324 -1.03 -13.57 27.23
CA ILE A 324 -1.43 -14.86 26.65
C ILE A 324 -2.32 -14.64 25.42
N GLY A 325 -3.31 -13.75 25.51
CA GLY A 325 -4.20 -13.45 24.39
C GLY A 325 -3.45 -12.87 23.19
N LEU A 326 -2.44 -12.03 23.42
CA LEU A 326 -1.53 -11.53 22.40
C LEU A 326 -0.76 -12.66 21.75
N ILE A 327 -0.11 -13.53 22.52
CA ILE A 327 0.65 -14.66 21.96
C ILE A 327 -0.25 -15.51 21.06
N VAL A 328 -1.45 -15.86 21.54
CA VAL A 328 -2.39 -16.68 20.76
C VAL A 328 -2.87 -15.92 19.51
N GLY A 329 -3.25 -14.64 19.63
CA GLY A 329 -3.70 -13.85 18.49
C GLY A 329 -2.63 -13.62 17.42
N ASN A 330 -1.38 -13.39 17.82
CA ASN A 330 -0.23 -13.28 16.92
C ASN A 330 0.04 -14.62 16.20
N LEU A 331 0.00 -15.75 16.94
CA LEU A 331 0.15 -17.08 16.34
C LEU A 331 -0.98 -17.39 15.34
N MET A 332 -2.22 -17.04 15.67
CA MET A 332 -3.34 -17.18 14.74
C MET A 332 -3.15 -16.32 13.49
N SER A 333 -2.63 -15.10 13.63
CA SER A 333 -2.38 -14.21 12.49
C SER A 333 -1.26 -14.76 11.60
N TRP A 334 -0.19 -15.25 12.22
CA TRP A 334 0.89 -15.90 11.49
C TRP A 334 0.44 -17.18 10.77
N ALA A 335 -0.39 -18.01 11.41
CA ALA A 335 -1.01 -19.16 10.77
C ALA A 335 -1.89 -18.73 9.58
N THR A 336 -2.64 -17.64 9.71
CA THR A 336 -3.45 -17.08 8.62
C THR A 336 -2.58 -16.64 7.45
N LEU A 337 -1.43 -16.01 7.70
CA LEU A 337 -0.49 -15.62 6.64
C LEU A 337 0.06 -16.84 5.89
N ILE A 338 0.43 -17.90 6.61
CA ILE A 338 0.94 -19.13 5.99
C ILE A 338 -0.15 -19.76 5.10
N LEU A 339 -1.39 -19.84 5.60
CA LEU A 339 -2.53 -20.38 4.84
C LEU A 339 -2.88 -19.52 3.62
N THR A 340 -2.63 -18.22 3.68
CA THR A 340 -2.92 -17.25 2.60
C THR A 340 -1.69 -16.88 1.78
N ALA A 341 -0.55 -17.57 1.98
CA ALA A 341 0.69 -17.31 1.26
C ALA A 341 0.56 -17.57 -0.25
N GLY A 342 -0.35 -18.46 -0.66
CA GLY A 342 -0.69 -18.70 -2.07
C GLY A 342 -1.45 -17.55 -2.75
N GLY A 343 -1.81 -16.50 -2.00
CA GLY A 343 -2.66 -15.41 -2.46
C GLY A 343 -4.14 -15.70 -2.21
N LEU A 344 -4.87 -14.65 -1.84
CA LEU A 344 -6.33 -14.66 -1.78
C LEU A 344 -6.87 -14.34 -3.17
N ASP A 345 -7.54 -15.31 -3.78
CA ASP A 345 -8.11 -15.17 -5.12
C ASP A 345 -9.49 -14.51 -5.06
N PHE A 346 -9.56 -13.26 -5.52
CA PHE A 346 -10.77 -12.47 -5.68
C PHE A 346 -11.24 -12.39 -7.14
N SER A 347 -10.90 -13.37 -7.99
CA SER A 347 -11.29 -13.39 -9.42
C SER A 347 -12.79 -13.20 -9.66
N ARG A 348 -13.65 -13.60 -8.71
CA ARG A 348 -15.12 -13.36 -8.79
C ARG A 348 -15.53 -11.89 -8.68
N TYR A 349 -14.68 -11.05 -8.11
CA TYR A 349 -14.87 -9.60 -7.96
C TYR A 349 -13.90 -8.80 -8.84
N ALA A 350 -13.18 -9.46 -9.76
CA ALA A 350 -12.12 -8.86 -10.56
C ALA A 350 -12.51 -7.52 -11.19
N ALA A 351 -13.72 -7.41 -11.76
CA ALA A 351 -14.20 -6.18 -12.37
C ALA A 351 -14.19 -4.96 -11.41
N GLY A 352 -14.55 -5.14 -10.14
CA GLY A 352 -14.53 -4.05 -9.15
C GLY A 352 -13.11 -3.70 -8.68
N TYR A 353 -12.24 -4.71 -8.56
CA TYR A 353 -10.84 -4.52 -8.16
C TYR A 353 -10.00 -3.90 -9.30
N GLU A 354 -10.25 -4.29 -10.55
CA GLU A 354 -9.59 -3.72 -11.73
C GLU A 354 -9.94 -2.25 -11.93
N MET A 355 -11.20 -1.86 -11.71
CA MET A 355 -11.60 -0.45 -11.69
C MET A 355 -10.86 0.37 -10.61
N ALA A 356 -10.48 -0.26 -9.50
CA ALA A 356 -9.69 0.34 -8.44
C ALA A 356 -8.16 0.21 -8.66
N GLY A 357 -7.71 -0.35 -9.78
CA GLY A 357 -6.28 -0.56 -10.08
C GLY A 357 -5.61 -1.68 -9.27
N LEU A 358 -6.41 -2.56 -8.68
CA LEU A 358 -5.96 -3.67 -7.83
C LEU A 358 -5.93 -4.99 -8.61
N SER A 359 -4.97 -5.86 -8.27
CA SER A 359 -4.93 -7.22 -8.82
C SER A 359 -6.01 -8.09 -8.19
N SER A 360 -6.52 -9.07 -8.94
CA SER A 360 -7.48 -10.06 -8.47
C SER A 360 -6.90 -11.04 -7.45
N LEU A 361 -5.58 -11.26 -7.44
CA LEU A 361 -4.91 -12.02 -6.38
C LEU A 361 -4.30 -11.04 -5.39
N ILE A 362 -4.61 -11.18 -4.09
CA ILE A 362 -4.02 -10.34 -3.03
C ILE A 362 -3.12 -11.18 -2.14
N TYR A 363 -1.88 -10.73 -1.94
CA TYR A 363 -0.92 -11.36 -1.03
C TYR A 363 -0.83 -10.56 0.26
N PRO A 364 -1.35 -11.05 1.40
CA PRO A 364 -1.26 -10.34 2.66
C PRO A 364 0.20 -10.19 3.11
N VAL A 365 0.60 -8.98 3.49
CA VAL A 365 1.96 -8.67 3.96
C VAL A 365 1.88 -8.12 5.37
N LEU A 366 2.43 -8.86 6.34
CA LEU A 366 2.47 -8.40 7.72
C LEU A 366 3.79 -7.68 8.00
N SER A 367 3.70 -6.38 8.27
CA SER A 367 4.86 -5.58 8.67
C SER A 367 5.17 -5.79 10.15
N THR A 368 6.47 -5.81 10.50
CA THR A 368 6.91 -5.80 11.90
C THR A 368 6.36 -4.59 12.66
N SER A 369 6.16 -3.45 11.98
CA SER A 369 5.58 -2.24 12.58
C SER A 369 4.15 -2.46 13.05
N ASP A 370 3.33 -3.24 12.32
CA ASP A 370 1.95 -3.55 12.72
C ASP A 370 1.90 -4.40 13.96
N ILE A 371 2.74 -5.44 13.99
CA ILE A 371 2.85 -6.35 15.12
C ILE A 371 3.20 -5.54 16.37
N VAL A 372 4.22 -4.69 16.29
CA VAL A 372 4.63 -3.87 17.42
C VAL A 372 3.52 -2.89 17.81
N THR A 373 2.92 -2.18 16.85
CA THR A 373 1.89 -1.16 17.11
C THR A 373 0.65 -1.77 17.76
N ALA A 374 0.12 -2.86 17.20
CA ALA A 374 -1.06 -3.54 17.75
C ALA A 374 -0.78 -4.10 19.15
N ASN A 375 0.37 -4.74 19.36
CA ASN A 375 0.73 -5.30 20.67
C ASN A 375 0.91 -4.21 21.74
N VAL A 376 1.60 -3.12 21.40
CA VAL A 376 1.79 -1.96 22.30
C VAL A 376 0.45 -1.31 22.63
N LEU A 377 -0.42 -1.09 21.64
CA LEU A 377 -1.75 -0.52 21.84
C LEU A 377 -2.60 -1.41 22.76
N VAL A 378 -2.65 -2.72 22.51
CA VAL A 378 -3.46 -3.63 23.32
C VAL A 378 -2.94 -3.74 24.76
N ILE A 379 -1.63 -3.82 24.97
CA ILE A 379 -1.05 -3.82 26.32
C ILE A 379 -1.31 -2.48 27.00
N GLY A 380 -0.97 -1.37 26.36
CA GLY A 380 -1.09 -0.03 26.93
C GLY A 380 -2.54 0.30 27.29
N LEU A 381 -3.43 0.23 26.31
CA LEU A 381 -4.85 0.54 26.52
C LEU A 381 -5.53 -0.51 27.40
N GLY A 382 -5.14 -1.78 27.33
CA GLY A 382 -5.68 -2.84 28.19
C GLY A 382 -5.32 -2.64 29.67
N LEU A 383 -4.10 -2.18 29.96
CA LEU A 383 -3.70 -1.81 31.31
C LEU A 383 -4.44 -0.56 31.81
N ILE A 384 -4.64 0.44 30.95
CA ILE A 384 -5.46 1.62 31.28
C ILE A 384 -6.91 1.21 31.58
N ALA A 385 -7.50 0.36 30.73
CA ALA A 385 -8.87 -0.13 30.92
C ALA A 385 -9.03 -0.96 32.20
N SER A 386 -8.03 -1.77 32.55
CA SER A 386 -8.04 -2.56 33.79
C SER A 386 -7.77 -1.75 35.06
N LEU A 387 -7.31 -0.51 34.94
CA LEU A 387 -7.12 0.38 36.09
C LEU A 387 -8.44 0.73 36.77
N TYR A 388 -9.53 0.91 36.01
CA TYR A 388 -10.86 1.20 36.59
C TYR A 388 -11.37 0.05 37.48
N PRO A 389 -11.44 -1.21 37.01
CA PRO A 389 -11.76 -2.35 37.87
C PRO A 389 -10.81 -2.50 39.06
N ALA A 390 -9.51 -2.33 38.85
CA ALA A 390 -8.50 -2.48 39.89
C ALA A 390 -8.65 -1.42 41.00
N TRP A 391 -8.90 -0.17 40.63
CA TRP A 391 -9.16 0.91 41.57
C TRP A 391 -10.47 0.72 42.33
N ARG A 392 -11.52 0.25 41.64
CA ARG A 392 -12.80 -0.10 42.28
C ARG A 392 -12.63 -1.24 43.28
N ALA A 393 -11.85 -2.27 42.95
CA ALA A 393 -11.50 -3.38 43.85
C ALA A 393 -10.85 -2.91 45.15
N ALA A 394 -9.97 -1.93 45.05
CA ALA A 394 -9.21 -1.43 46.18
C ALA A 394 -10.04 -0.57 47.15
N ARG A 395 -11.24 -0.13 46.75
CA ARG A 395 -12.13 0.76 47.51
C ARG A 395 -13.29 0.05 48.23
N TYR A 396 -13.44 -1.27 48.11
CA TYR A 396 -14.45 -1.97 48.90
C TYR A 396 -14.12 -1.87 50.39
N VAL A 397 -15.11 -1.53 51.21
CA VAL A 397 -14.96 -1.38 52.65
C VAL A 397 -14.96 -2.78 53.31
N PRO A 398 -13.98 -3.12 54.17
CA PRO A 398 -13.86 -4.45 54.78
C PRO A 398 -15.14 -4.94 55.50
N VAL A 399 -15.84 -4.03 56.19
CA VAL A 399 -17.06 -4.34 56.97
C VAL A 399 -18.25 -4.68 56.06
N GLU A 400 -18.40 -4.00 54.93
CA GLU A 400 -19.45 -4.29 53.93
C GLU A 400 -19.12 -5.53 53.10
N ALA A 401 -17.83 -5.80 52.88
CA ALA A 401 -17.39 -6.96 52.11
C ALA A 401 -17.63 -8.28 52.84
N ILE A 402 -17.47 -8.31 54.18
CA ILE A 402 -17.63 -9.52 55.01
C ILE A 402 -19.12 -9.84 55.27
N THR A 403 -19.99 -8.83 55.26
CA THR A 403 -21.42 -8.98 55.60
C THR A 403 -22.33 -9.25 54.40
N ARG A 404 -21.87 -9.09 53.15
CA ARG A 404 -22.64 -9.45 51.94
C ARG A 404 -22.75 -10.98 51.79
N THR A 405 -23.95 -11.54 51.97
CA THR A 405 -24.35 -12.92 51.64
C THR A 405 -24.46 -13.15 50.14
#